data_AF-A0A7Y2DTN3-F1
#
_entry.id   AF-A0A7Y2DTN3-F1
#
_cell.length_a   1.000
_cell.length_b   1.000
_cell.length_c   1.000
_cell.angle_alpha   90.00
_cell.angle_beta   90.00
_cell.angle_gamma   90.00
#
_symmetry.space_group_name_H-M   'P 1'
#
loop_
_entity.id
_entity.type
_entity.pdbx_description
1 polymer ?
#
loop_
_entity_poly.entity_id
_entity_poly.type
_entity_poly.pdbx_seq_one_letter_code
_entity_poly.pdbx_strand_id
1 'polypeptide(L)'
;ELNIDLIKEGNNEVESVLVPIEYYYGVSGGESWSEGGQTNDATISSVPAGKYRLRIEGSWKDWNRPMPIRVKVEQNIVRGVNFWLAFIFLAIGPIIGVFKKLSFETRRWSESMYSSN
;
A
#
# COMPACT_ATOMS: atom_id res chain seq x y z
N GLU A 1 -15.94 13.02 -0.18
CA GLU A 1 -15.95 11.63 -0.67
C GLU A 1 -15.65 11.61 -2.16
N LEU A 2 -14.86 10.66 -2.62
CA LEU A 2 -14.60 10.41 -4.04
C LEU A 2 -14.75 8.92 -4.32
N ASN A 3 -15.59 8.60 -5.29
CA ASN A 3 -15.80 7.25 -5.80
C ASN A 3 -15.25 7.16 -7.21
N ILE A 4 -14.50 6.08 -7.46
CA ILE A 4 -13.90 5.79 -8.76
C ILE A 4 -14.36 4.40 -9.16
N ASP A 5 -14.86 4.26 -10.38
CA ASP A 5 -15.28 3.00 -10.98
C ASP A 5 -14.61 2.80 -12.34
N LEU A 6 -14.31 1.54 -12.68
CA LEU A 6 -13.90 1.14 -14.01
C LEU A 6 -15.09 0.46 -14.71
N ILE A 7 -15.43 0.86 -15.93
CA ILE A 7 -16.63 0.38 -16.63
C ILE A 7 -16.24 -0.16 -18.01
N LYS A 8 -16.59 -1.41 -18.32
CA LYS A 8 -16.29 -2.03 -19.61
C LYS A 8 -17.20 -1.48 -20.71
N GLU A 9 -16.64 -1.14 -21.86
CA GLU A 9 -17.41 -0.72 -23.03
C GLU A 9 -17.99 -1.92 -23.78
N GLY A 10 -19.28 -1.87 -24.14
CA GLY A 10 -19.90 -2.80 -25.10
C GLY A 10 -21.04 -3.65 -24.53
N ASN A 11 -21.06 -3.92 -23.23
CA ASN A 11 -22.10 -4.71 -22.57
C ASN A 11 -22.72 -4.03 -21.34
N ASN A 12 -22.29 -2.81 -21.00
CA ASN A 12 -22.67 -2.11 -19.75
C ASN A 12 -22.41 -2.95 -18.48
N GLU A 13 -21.56 -3.97 -18.60
CA GLU A 13 -21.20 -4.83 -17.49
C GLU A 13 -20.14 -4.08 -16.67
N VAL A 14 -20.52 -3.70 -15.46
CA VAL A 14 -19.70 -2.87 -14.59
C VAL A 14 -18.79 -3.80 -13.78
N GLU A 15 -17.53 -3.92 -14.20
CA GLU A 15 -16.50 -4.40 -13.28
C GLU A 15 -16.06 -3.23 -12.39
N SER A 16 -16.88 -2.93 -11.38
CA SER A 16 -16.60 -1.86 -10.42
C SER A 16 -15.33 -2.17 -9.65
N VAL A 17 -14.42 -1.21 -9.67
CA VAL A 17 -13.18 -1.23 -8.92
C VAL A 17 -13.30 -0.12 -7.90
N LEU A 18 -13.79 -0.45 -6.71
CA LEU A 18 -14.06 0.54 -5.69
C LEU A 18 -12.73 1.08 -5.12
N VAL A 19 -12.45 2.36 -5.35
CA VAL A 19 -11.34 3.10 -4.70
C VAL A 19 -11.95 4.25 -3.90
N PRO A 20 -12.56 3.98 -2.73
CA PRO A 20 -13.24 5.03 -1.99
C PRO A 20 -12.22 5.94 -1.32
N ILE A 21 -12.36 7.25 -1.48
CA ILE A 21 -11.60 8.25 -0.74
C ILE A 21 -12.56 9.05 0.12
N GLU A 22 -12.43 8.92 1.43
CA GLU A 22 -13.22 9.65 2.40
C GLU A 22 -12.29 10.52 3.24
N TYR A 23 -12.56 11.82 3.29
CA TYR A 23 -11.82 12.77 4.10
C TYR A 23 -12.78 13.79 4.67
N TYR A 24 -12.82 13.85 6.00
CA TYR A 24 -13.64 14.78 6.77
C TYR A 24 -12.74 15.58 7.69
N TYR A 25 -13.05 16.86 7.87
CA TYR A 25 -12.31 17.73 8.78
C TYR A 25 -13.23 18.80 9.36
N GLY A 26 -12.89 19.28 10.54
CA GLY A 26 -13.66 20.31 11.21
C GLY A 26 -13.02 20.81 12.49
N VAL A 27 -13.71 21.77 13.11
CA VAL A 27 -13.37 22.28 14.44
C VAL A 27 -14.60 22.11 15.31
N SER A 28 -14.46 21.48 16.48
CA SER A 28 -15.53 21.29 17.45
C SER A 28 -14.99 21.52 18.85
N GLY A 29 -15.68 22.33 19.67
CA GLY A 29 -15.25 22.60 21.05
C GLY A 29 -13.89 23.31 21.20
N GLY A 30 -13.38 23.92 20.12
CA GLY A 30 -12.04 24.52 20.08
C GLY A 30 -10.93 23.56 19.62
N GLU A 31 -11.26 22.29 19.39
CA GLU A 31 -10.31 21.29 18.91
C GLU A 31 -10.50 21.04 17.41
N SER A 32 -9.38 20.96 16.68
CA SER A 32 -9.37 20.56 15.27
C SER A 32 -9.34 19.04 15.14
N TRP A 33 -10.18 18.50 14.28
CA TRP A 33 -10.21 17.07 13.97
C TRP A 33 -10.19 16.82 12.47
N SER A 34 -9.68 15.66 12.10
CA SER A 34 -9.75 15.13 10.74
C SER A 34 -9.91 13.62 10.78
N GLU A 35 -10.66 13.07 9.83
CA GLU A 35 -10.93 11.64 9.69
C GLU A 35 -10.76 11.21 8.22
N GLY A 36 -10.28 10.00 8.03
CA GLY A 36 -10.04 9.43 6.70
C GLY A 36 -8.72 9.88 6.06
N GLY A 37 -8.65 9.81 4.73
CA GLY A 37 -7.44 10.04 3.95
C GLY A 37 -7.70 10.80 2.66
N GLN A 38 -6.77 11.66 2.27
CA GLN A 38 -6.85 12.45 1.03
C GLN A 38 -6.30 11.68 -0.19
N THR A 39 -5.77 10.48 0.01
CA THR A 39 -5.12 9.69 -1.03
C THR A 39 -5.48 8.23 -0.79
N ASN A 40 -5.86 7.55 -1.87
CA ASN A 40 -6.04 6.11 -1.88
C ASN A 40 -5.56 5.57 -3.23
N ASP A 41 -5.10 4.33 -3.23
CA ASP A 41 -4.74 3.60 -4.43
C ASP A 41 -5.37 2.21 -4.37
N ALA A 42 -5.76 1.69 -5.53
CA ALA A 42 -6.17 0.31 -5.66
C ALA A 42 -5.47 -0.30 -6.87
N THR A 43 -5.06 -1.54 -6.71
CA THR A 43 -4.52 -2.35 -7.80
C THR A 43 -5.44 -3.54 -8.00
N ILE A 44 -5.90 -3.72 -9.23
CA ILE A 44 -6.66 -4.88 -9.66
C ILE A 44 -5.79 -5.75 -10.53
N SER A 45 -5.93 -7.06 -10.34
CA SER A 45 -5.29 -8.08 -11.17
C SER A 45 -6.33 -8.75 -12.04
N SER A 46 -5.91 -9.26 -13.20
CA SER A 46 -6.75 -10.11 -14.07
C SER A 46 -7.92 -9.38 -14.74
N VAL A 47 -7.77 -8.10 -15.08
CA VAL A 47 -8.76 -7.39 -15.91
C VAL A 47 -8.78 -7.99 -17.32
N PRO A 48 -9.94 -8.45 -17.84
CA PRO A 48 -10.04 -8.97 -19.20
C PRO A 48 -9.61 -7.94 -20.26
N ALA A 49 -9.15 -8.43 -21.41
CA ALA A 49 -8.84 -7.54 -22.52
C ALA A 49 -10.12 -6.81 -23.00
N GLY A 50 -10.06 -5.49 -23.14
CA GLY A 50 -11.20 -4.69 -23.56
C GLY A 50 -10.96 -3.19 -23.46
N LYS A 51 -11.95 -2.42 -23.91
CA LYS A 51 -12.00 -0.97 -23.68
C LYS A 51 -12.77 -0.70 -22.40
N TYR A 52 -12.23 0.21 -21.59
CA TYR A 52 -12.82 0.59 -20.31
C TYR A 52 -12.85 2.11 -20.19
N ARG A 53 -13.86 2.63 -19.50
CA ARG A 53 -13.96 4.03 -19.09
C ARG A 53 -13.78 4.11 -17.58
N LEU A 54 -13.05 5.12 -17.14
CA LEU A 54 -12.94 5.47 -15.73
C LEU A 54 -14.04 6.49 -15.40
N ARG A 55 -14.92 6.15 -14.46
CA ARG A 55 -15.94 7.05 -13.92
C ARG A 55 -15.45 7.57 -12.56
N ILE A 56 -15.56 8.88 -12.36
CA ILE A 56 -15.16 9.55 -11.13
C ILE A 56 -16.34 10.39 -10.65
N GLU A 57 -16.83 10.10 -9.46
CA GLU A 57 -17.95 10.78 -8.81
C GLU A 57 -17.45 11.35 -7.48
N GLY A 58 -17.60 12.67 -7.28
CA GLY A 58 -17.07 13.35 -6.11
C GLY A 58 -18.12 14.19 -5.41
N SER A 59 -18.15 14.09 -4.08
CA SER A 59 -18.94 14.94 -3.19
C SER A 59 -17.99 15.73 -2.28
N TRP A 60 -18.14 17.06 -2.27
CA TRP A 60 -17.28 17.96 -1.53
C TRP A 60 -18.09 19.04 -0.79
N LYS A 61 -17.63 19.38 0.42
CA LYS A 61 -18.33 20.32 1.32
C LYS A 61 -18.32 21.76 0.79
N ASP A 62 -17.18 22.23 0.29
CA ASP A 62 -17.03 23.60 -0.23
C ASP A 62 -17.32 23.64 -1.73
N TRP A 63 -18.58 23.46 -2.13
CA TRP A 63 -19.01 23.48 -3.54
C TRP A 63 -18.59 24.75 -4.32
N ASN A 64 -18.33 25.85 -3.60
CA ASN A 64 -17.89 27.12 -4.17
C ASN A 64 -16.36 27.19 -4.44
N ARG A 65 -15.62 26.12 -4.16
CA ARG A 65 -14.19 25.99 -4.48
C ARG A 65 -13.98 24.75 -5.35
N PRO A 66 -13.13 24.82 -6.38
CA PRO A 66 -12.80 23.64 -7.17
C PRO A 66 -12.10 22.60 -6.28
N MET A 67 -12.53 21.35 -6.37
CA MET A 67 -11.86 20.22 -5.71
C MET A 67 -10.66 19.80 -6.57
N PRO A 68 -9.40 20.01 -6.12
CA PRO A 68 -8.23 19.59 -6.88
C PRO A 68 -8.09 18.06 -6.78
N ILE A 69 -8.33 17.35 -7.89
CA ILE A 69 -8.18 15.89 -7.96
C ILE A 69 -7.01 15.56 -8.89
N ARG A 70 -6.16 14.63 -8.45
CA ARG A 70 -5.12 14.04 -9.29
C ARG A 70 -5.37 12.54 -9.41
N VAL A 71 -5.58 12.08 -10.64
CA VAL A 71 -5.79 10.66 -10.94
C VAL A 71 -4.60 10.14 -11.74
N LYS A 72 -4.06 9.02 -11.28
CA LYS A 72 -2.97 8.31 -11.96
C LYS A 72 -3.45 6.89 -12.27
N VAL A 73 -3.43 6.52 -13.54
CA VAL A 73 -3.78 5.17 -14.00
C VAL A 73 -2.53 4.55 -14.59
N GLU A 74 -2.15 3.39 -14.07
CA GLU A 74 -1.00 2.63 -14.54
C GLU A 74 -1.44 1.21 -14.91
N GLN A 75 -0.88 0.70 -16.00
CA GLN A 75 -1.11 -0.67 -16.47
C GLN A 75 0.19 -1.45 -16.43
N ASN A 76 0.08 -2.78 -16.32
CA ASN A 76 1.23 -3.69 -16.27
C ASN A 76 2.20 -3.36 -15.11
N ILE A 77 1.66 -3.03 -13.94
CA ILE A 77 2.47 -2.70 -12.77
C ILE A 77 3.07 -3.97 -12.20
N VAL A 78 4.40 -4.03 -12.16
CA VAL A 78 5.12 -5.09 -11.46
C VAL A 78 5.17 -4.75 -9.96
N ARG A 79 4.40 -5.47 -9.14
CA ARG A 79 4.48 -5.33 -7.68
C ARG A 79 5.66 -6.13 -7.12
N GLY A 80 6.67 -5.42 -6.61
CA GLY A 80 7.82 -6.02 -5.93
C GLY A 80 7.50 -6.65 -4.57
N VAL A 81 6.29 -6.48 -4.03
CA VAL A 81 5.91 -7.01 -2.70
C VAL A 81 6.04 -8.52 -2.65
N ASN A 82 5.59 -9.24 -3.68
CA ASN A 82 5.71 -10.70 -3.75
C ASN A 82 7.18 -11.14 -3.79
N PHE A 83 8.01 -10.39 -4.53
CA PHE A 83 9.46 -10.63 -4.59
C PHE A 83 10.09 -10.44 -3.21
N TRP A 84 9.81 -9.33 -2.52
CA TRP A 84 10.37 -9.06 -1.19
C TRP A 84 9.89 -10.06 -0.13
N LEU A 85 8.62 -10.47 -0.17
CA LEU A 85 8.11 -11.53 0.70
C LEU A 85 8.85 -12.85 0.48
N ALA A 86 9.00 -13.28 -0.78
CA ALA A 86 9.74 -14.48 -1.12
C ALA A 86 11.24 -14.37 -0.73
N PHE A 87 11.84 -13.19 -0.95
CA PHE A 87 13.22 -12.92 -0.59
C PHE A 87 13.46 -12.98 0.92
N ILE A 88 12.59 -12.34 1.71
CA ILE A 88 12.64 -12.41 3.18
C ILE A 88 12.49 -13.85 3.65
N PHE A 89 11.52 -14.59 3.09
CA PHE A 89 11.30 -15.99 3.44
C PHE A 89 12.54 -16.85 3.15
N LEU A 90 13.19 -16.67 2.00
CA LEU A 90 14.44 -17.34 1.65
C LEU A 90 15.60 -16.93 2.57
N ALA A 91 15.67 -15.64 2.95
CA ALA A 91 16.73 -15.09 3.78
C ALA A 91 16.72 -15.60 5.23
N ILE A 92 15.61 -16.14 5.73
CA ILE A 92 15.50 -16.69 7.09
C ILE A 92 16.58 -17.75 7.34
N GLY A 93 16.77 -18.69 6.39
CA GLY A 93 17.76 -19.76 6.50
C GLY A 93 19.21 -19.28 6.72
N PRO A 94 19.79 -18.48 5.80
CA PRO A 94 21.15 -17.97 5.96
C PRO A 94 21.27 -17.03 7.17
N ILE A 95 20.24 -16.24 7.51
CA ILE A 95 20.26 -15.39 8.70
C ILE A 95 20.42 -16.25 9.97
N ILE A 96 19.61 -17.30 10.12
CA ILE A 96 19.74 -18.24 11.25
C ILE A 96 21.14 -18.89 11.24
N GLY A 97 21.64 -19.29 10.08
CA GLY A 97 22.98 -19.87 9.94
C GLY A 97 24.09 -18.94 10.41
N VAL A 98 24.04 -17.66 10.02
CA VAL A 98 25.00 -16.64 10.45
C VAL A 98 24.90 -16.39 11.96
N PHE A 99 23.69 -16.27 12.51
CA PHE A 99 23.50 -16.12 13.96
C PHE A 99 24.09 -17.30 14.75
N LYS A 100 23.89 -18.54 14.28
CA LYS A 100 24.49 -19.72 14.91
C LYS A 100 26.01 -19.71 14.82
N LYS A 101 26.58 -19.33 13.67
CA LYS A 101 28.03 -19.21 13.49
C LYS A 101 28.64 -18.16 14.42
N LEU A 102 28.05 -16.96 14.47
CA LEU A 102 28.52 -15.89 15.34
C LEU A 102 28.40 -16.28 16.82
N SER A 103 27.29 -16.91 17.23
CA SER A 103 27.12 -17.40 18.61
C SER A 103 28.18 -18.46 18.97
N PHE A 104 28.51 -19.36 18.03
CA PHE A 104 29.59 -20.34 18.21
C PHE A 104 30.96 -19.68 18.33
N GLU A 105 31.27 -18.69 17.50
CA GLU A 105 32.53 -17.93 17.57
C GLU A 105 32.66 -17.16 18.88
N THR A 106 31.59 -16.48 19.32
CA THR A 106 31.54 -15.79 20.62
C THR A 106 31.75 -16.75 21.79
N ARG A 107 31.10 -17.93 21.77
CA ARG A 107 31.27 -18.95 22.83
C ARG A 107 32.68 -19.54 22.85
N ARG A 108 33.34 -19.64 21.70
CA ARG A 108 34.74 -20.06 21.61
C ARG A 108 35.68 -19.01 22.21
N TRP A 109 35.41 -17.72 21.97
CA TRP A 109 36.21 -16.64 22.54
C TRP A 109 35.99 -16.44 24.03
N SER A 110 34.81 -16.78 24.57
CA SER A 110 34.58 -16.79 26.03
C SER A 110 35.37 -17.87 26.76
N GLU A 111 35.73 -18.97 26.08
CA GLU A 111 36.58 -20.02 26.65
C GLU A 111 38.07 -19.86 26.33
N SER A 112 38.44 -18.98 25.40
CA SER A 112 39.84 -18.60 25.19
C SER A 112 40.24 -17.53 26.20
N MET A 113 41.02 -17.96 27.20
CA MET A 113 41.71 -17.19 28.24
C MET A 113 42.16 -15.77 27.82
N TYR A 114 41.30 -14.76 27.89
CA TYR A 114 41.61 -13.33 28.07
C TYR A 114 40.37 -12.61 28.62
N SER A 115 39.88 -13.06 29.78
CA SER A 115 39.03 -12.24 30.67
C SER A 115 39.85 -12.00 31.92
N SER A 116 40.67 -10.95 31.90
CA SER A 116 41.34 -10.45 33.09
C SER A 116 40.29 -9.83 34.01
N ASN A 117 40.05 -10.46 35.16
CA ASN A 117 39.68 -9.74 36.38
C ASN A 117 40.96 -9.33 37.10
#